data_AF-U2R8Q5-F1
#
_entry.id   AF-U2R8Q5-F1
#
_cell.length_a   1.000
_cell.length_b   1.000
_cell.length_c   1.000
_cell.angle_alpha   90.00
_cell.angle_beta   90.00
_cell.angle_gamma   90.00
#
_symmetry.space_group_name_H-M   'P 1'
#
loop_
_entity.id
_entity.type
_entity.pdbx_description
1 polymer ?
#
loop_
_entity_poly.entity_id
_entity_poly.type
_entity_poly.pdbx_seq_one_letter_code
_entity_poly.pdbx_strand_id
1 'polypeptide(L)' 'MTDLNDPSGASLRLSTDERERAVAALQAHANAGRLDGAELQSRVASARSAVTRGDLAPLFADL' A
#
# COMPACT_ATOMS: atom_id res chain seq x y z
N MET A 1 11.62 14.07 8.21
CA MET A 1 11.60 12.91 7.29
C MET A 1 11.04 11.76 8.12
N THR A 2 9.72 11.62 8.13
CA THR A 2 9.01 10.77 9.10
C THR A 2 9.16 9.32 8.71
N ASP A 3 9.79 8.56 9.60
CA ASP A 3 10.03 7.13 9.52
C ASP A 3 8.73 6.38 9.19
N LEU A 4 8.71 5.69 8.04
CA LEU A 4 7.54 4.95 7.56
C LEU A 4 7.39 3.59 8.28
N ASN A 5 8.35 3.23 9.14
CA ASN A 5 8.49 1.90 9.75
C ASN A 5 8.29 1.91 11.28
N ASP A 6 7.88 3.04 11.88
CA ASP A 6 7.56 3.09 13.31
C ASP A 6 6.23 2.34 13.59
N PRO A 7 6.21 1.34 14.49
CA PRO A 7 4.99 0.61 14.83
C PRO A 7 3.92 1.51 15.48
N SER A 8 4.32 2.66 16.05
CA SER A 8 3.38 3.69 16.54
C SER A 8 2.69 4.42 15.38
N GLY A 9 3.28 4.40 14.19
CA GLY A 9 2.74 4.95 12.94
C GLY A 9 1.69 4.07 12.27
N ALA A 10 1.62 2.77 12.61
CA ALA A 10 0.68 1.84 12.02
C ALA A 10 -0.78 2.16 12.37
N SER A 11 -1.03 2.76 13.55
CA SER A 11 -2.34 3.25 13.97
C SER A 11 -2.66 4.66 13.45
N LEU A 12 -1.69 5.34 12.79
CA LEU A 12 -1.94 6.63 12.17
C LEU A 12 -2.85 6.46 10.96
N ARG A 13 -3.81 7.37 10.86
CA ARG A 13 -4.77 7.41 9.76
C ARG A 13 -4.04 7.74 8.47
N LEU A 14 -4.24 6.89 7.48
CA LEU A 14 -3.68 7.04 6.15
C LEU A 14 -4.28 8.28 5.48
N SER A 15 -3.42 9.19 5.04
CA SER A 15 -3.86 10.33 4.24
C SER A 15 -4.18 9.88 2.81
N THR A 16 -5.05 10.62 2.12
CA THR A 16 -5.37 10.35 0.72
C THR A 16 -4.11 10.32 -0.17
N ASP A 17 -3.15 11.22 0.05
CA ASP A 17 -1.87 11.22 -0.68
C ASP A 17 -1.08 9.93 -0.48
N GLU A 18 -1.03 9.42 0.75
CA GLU A 18 -0.31 8.19 1.07
C GLU A 18 -0.97 6.96 0.45
N ARG A 19 -2.31 6.95 0.44
CA ARG A 19 -3.09 5.93 -0.25
C ARG A 19 -2.80 5.91 -1.75
N GLU A 20 -2.78 7.08 -2.38
CA GLU A 20 -2.50 7.20 -3.81
C GLU A 20 -1.07 6.76 -4.14
N ARG A 21 -0.09 7.12 -3.29
CA ARG A 21 1.29 6.64 -3.42
C ARG A 21 1.40 5.12 -3.30
N ALA A 22 0.67 4.51 -2.38
CA ALA A 22 0.64 3.06 -2.24
C ALA A 22 0.07 2.37 -3.49
N VAL A 23 -1.01 2.91 -4.05
CA VAL A 23 -1.57 2.42 -5.31
C VAL A 23 -0.59 2.56 -6.47
N ALA A 24 0.11 3.70 -6.58
CA ALA A 24 1.13 3.91 -7.60
C ALA A 24 2.31 2.93 -7.46
N ALA A 25 2.74 2.64 -6.23
CA ALA A 25 3.78 1.65 -5.96
C ALA A 25 3.33 0.25 -6.40
N LEU A 26 2.11 -0.17 -6.06
CA LEU A 26 1.55 -1.45 -6.50
C LEU A 26 1.53 -1.57 -8.04
N GLN A 27 1.12 -0.51 -8.74
CA GLN A 27 1.15 -0.46 -10.20
C GLN A 27 2.56 -0.57 -10.77
N ALA A 28 3.55 0.08 -10.14
CA ALA A 28 4.95 -0.04 -10.55
C ALA A 28 5.47 -1.48 -10.38
N HIS A 29 5.12 -2.17 -9.30
CA HIS A 29 5.49 -3.57 -9.10
C HIS A 29 4.80 -4.51 -10.11
N ALA A 30 3.56 -4.24 -10.48
CA ALA A 30 2.87 -4.98 -11.53
C ALA A 30 3.52 -4.78 -12.90
N ASN A 31 3.87 -3.53 -13.25
CA ASN A 31 4.64 -3.23 -14.46
C ASN A 31 6.04 -3.88 -14.47
N ALA A 32 6.63 -4.09 -13.30
CA ALA A 32 7.88 -4.83 -13.16
C ALA A 32 7.71 -6.36 -13.30
N GLY A 33 6.49 -6.85 -13.50
CA GLY A 33 6.18 -8.27 -13.64
C GLY A 33 6.14 -9.04 -12.32
N ARG A 34 6.11 -8.35 -11.17
CA ARG A 34 6.01 -8.99 -9.84
C ARG A 34 4.58 -9.28 -9.40
N LEU A 35 3.59 -8.60 -10.00
CA LEU A 35 2.17 -8.88 -9.79
C LEU A 35 1.47 -9.10 -11.12
N ASP A 36 0.51 -10.02 -11.13
CA ASP A 36 -0.46 -10.14 -12.21
C ASP A 36 -1.54 -9.05 -12.11
N GLY A 37 -2.21 -8.75 -13.23
CA GLY A 37 -3.27 -7.74 -13.28
C GLY A 37 -4.45 -8.03 -12.33
N ALA A 38 -4.80 -9.29 -12.11
CA ALA A 38 -5.85 -9.66 -11.16
C ALA A 38 -5.43 -9.38 -9.70
N GLU A 39 -4.17 -9.68 -9.36
CA GLU A 39 -3.61 -9.47 -8.03
C GLU A 39 -3.45 -7.98 -7.72
N LEU A 40 -2.99 -7.20 -8.71
CA LEU A 40 -2.92 -5.75 -8.63
C LEU A 40 -4.29 -5.15 -8.29
N GLN A 41 -5.34 -5.53 -9.00
CA GLN A 41 -6.68 -4.96 -8.78
C GLN A 41 -7.22 -5.27 -7.37
N SER A 42 -6.99 -6.48 -6.88
CA SER A 42 -7.36 -6.85 -5.51
C SER A 42 -6.59 -6.03 -4.47
N ARG A 43 -5.25 -5.91 -4.62
CA ARG A 43 -4.41 -5.12 -3.71
C ARG A 43 -4.72 -3.62 -3.78
N VAL A 44 -5.03 -3.08 -4.96
CA VAL A 44 -5.44 -1.67 -5.14
C VAL A 44 -6.78 -1.39 -4.49
N ALA A 45 -7.75 -2.31 -4.59
CA ALA A 45 -9.03 -2.18 -3.90
C ALA A 45 -8.84 -2.17 -2.37
N SER A 46 -8.01 -3.07 -1.83
CA SER A 46 -7.66 -3.08 -0.40
C SER A 46 -6.95 -1.80 0.02
N ALA A 47 -5.93 -1.35 -0.73
CA ALA A 47 -5.24 -0.10 -0.46
C ALA A 47 -6.20 1.11 -0.46
N ARG A 48 -7.22 1.10 -1.33
CA ARG A 48 -8.24 2.15 -1.36
C ARG A 48 -9.19 2.13 -0.16
N SER A 49 -9.51 0.93 0.32
CA SER A 49 -10.31 0.75 1.53
C SER A 49 -9.52 0.97 2.82
N ALA A 50 -8.18 0.99 2.74
CA ALA A 50 -7.30 1.20 3.87
C ALA A 50 -7.54 2.55 4.56
N VAL A 51 -7.70 2.46 5.89
CA VAL A 51 -7.91 3.62 6.76
C VAL A 51 -6.64 4.00 7.50
N THR A 52 -5.74 3.05 7.76
CA THR A 52 -4.52 3.23 8.53
C THR A 52 -3.30 2.78 7.76
N ARG A 53 -2.11 3.29 8.11
CA ARG A 53 -0.84 2.83 7.53
C ARG A 53 -0.59 1.34 7.76
N GLY A 54 -1.01 0.81 8.92
CA GLY A 54 -0.89 -0.61 9.24
C GLY A 54 -1.66 -1.52 8.29
N ASP A 55 -2.74 -1.03 7.69
CA ASP A 55 -3.54 -1.79 6.71
C ASP A 55 -2.81 -1.92 5.35
N LEU A 56 -1.89 -1.00 5.04
CA LEU A 56 -1.04 -1.11 3.85
C LEU A 56 0.10 -2.11 4.03
N ALA A 57 0.68 -2.23 5.23
CA ALA A 57 1.83 -3.11 5.48
C ALA A 57 1.68 -4.54 4.94
N PRO A 58 0.56 -5.28 5.16
CA PRO A 58 0.39 -6.62 4.62
C PRO A 58 0.26 -6.65 3.08
N LEU A 59 -0.12 -5.54 2.43
CA LEU A 59 -0.21 -5.47 0.96
C LEU A 59 1.16 -5.43 0.28
N PHE A 60 2.20 -5.02 1.02
CA PHE A 60 3.59 -4.95 0.56
C PHE A 60 4.48 -6.04 1.17
N ALA A 61 4.01 -6.79 2.16
CA ALA A 61 4.82 -7.78 2.87
C ALA A 61 5.36 -8.93 1.99
N ASP A 62 4.75 -9.13 0.82
CA ASP A 62 5.04 -10.20 -0.13
C ASP A 62 5.78 -9.72 -1.39
N LEU A 63 6.04 -8.41 -1.52
CA LEU A 63 6.61 -7.77 -2.72
C LEU A 63 8.13 -7.59 -2.67
#